data_AF-A0A2V5Q6J1-F1
#
_entry.id   AF-A0A2V5Q6J1-F1
#
_cell.length_a   1.000
_cell.length_b   1.000
_cell.length_c   1.000
_cell.angle_alpha   90.00
_cell.angle_beta   90.00
_cell.angle_gamma   90.00
#
_symmetry.space_group_name_H-M   'P 1'
#
loop_
_entity.id
_entity.type
_entity.pdbx_description
1 polymer ?
#
loop_
_entity_poly.entity_id
_entity_poly.type
_entity_poly.pdbx_seq_one_letter_code
_entity_poly.pdbx_strand_id
1 'polypeptide(L)'
;MRRWDRTCSSLFCFVSRSKSFQIRSADHTGITVSNLERSLAFWRDVLGFEFSHTAHQIGEMAEEITGVAGAEIKLAVVKAPGGHKIELLEYLAPAEA
;
A
#
# COMPACT_ATOMS: atom_id res chain seq x y z
N MET A 1 6.18 49.48 -19.22
CA MET A 1 7.57 49.48 -18.72
C MET A 1 7.55 49.78 -17.22
N ARG A 2 7.64 48.76 -16.36
CA ARG A 2 8.02 48.94 -14.96
C ARG A 2 9.15 47.96 -14.66
N ARG A 3 10.32 48.52 -14.41
CA ARG A 3 11.58 47.85 -14.14
C ARG A 3 11.56 47.49 -12.66
N TRP A 4 11.53 46.21 -12.32
CA TRP A 4 11.77 45.73 -10.96
C TRP A 4 13.27 45.45 -10.85
N ASP A 5 13.94 46.25 -10.02
CA ASP A 5 15.37 46.18 -9.81
C ASP A 5 15.76 44.87 -9.13
N ARG A 6 16.67 44.13 -9.77
CA ARG A 6 17.34 42.97 -9.19
C ARG A 6 18.60 43.43 -8.48
N THR A 7 18.49 43.81 -7.21
CA THR A 7 19.64 43.91 -6.31
C THR A 7 19.87 42.54 -5.67
N CYS A 8 20.75 41.75 -6.29
CA CYS A 8 21.26 40.50 -5.73
C CYS A 8 22.41 40.84 -4.77
N SER A 9 22.12 40.92 -3.48
CA SER A 9 23.14 40.97 -2.42
C SER A 9 23.52 39.53 -2.03
N SER A 10 24.82 39.29 -1.92
CA SER A 10 25.44 37.99 -1.64
C SER A 10 24.88 37.32 -0.38
N LEU A 11 24.20 36.20 -0.56
CA LEU A 11 24.23 35.06 0.36
C LEU A 11 23.99 33.82 -0.52
N PHE A 12 24.86 32.82 -0.41
CA PHE A 12 24.69 31.53 -1.11
C PHE A 12 23.25 31.02 -0.88
N CYS A 13 22.40 31.16 -1.89
CA CYS A 13 21.09 30.53 -1.88
C CYS A 13 21.34 29.05 -2.16
N PHE A 14 21.62 28.29 -1.11
CA PHE A 14 21.62 26.83 -1.18
C PHE A 14 20.16 26.41 -1.35
N VAL A 15 19.69 26.42 -2.60
CA VAL A 15 18.44 25.75 -2.96
C VAL A 15 18.67 24.28 -2.61
N SER A 16 18.13 23.86 -1.47
CA SER A 16 18.03 22.45 -1.14
C SER A 16 17.37 21.77 -2.33
N ARG A 17 18.11 20.91 -3.05
CA ARG A 17 17.50 20.05 -4.06
C ARG A 17 16.44 19.26 -3.31
N SER A 18 15.17 19.59 -3.58
CA SER A 18 14.06 18.67 -3.29
C SER A 18 14.51 17.31 -3.78
N LYS A 19 14.54 16.30 -2.89
CA LYS A 19 14.88 14.95 -3.30
C LYS A 19 13.97 14.61 -4.48
N SER A 20 14.57 14.27 -5.62
CA SER A 20 13.82 13.85 -6.80
C SER A 20 12.96 12.65 -6.41
N PHE A 21 11.65 12.75 -6.63
CA PHE A 21 10.74 11.62 -6.49
C PHE A 21 11.20 10.50 -7.44
N GLN A 22 11.36 9.29 -6.90
CA GLN A 22 11.76 8.11 -7.67
C GLN A 22 10.83 6.95 -7.34
N ILE A 23 10.25 6.35 -8.37
CA ILE A 23 9.51 5.08 -8.26
C ILE A 23 10.54 3.96 -8.26
N ARG A 24 10.60 3.18 -7.17
CA ARG A 24 11.55 2.07 -7.03
C ARG A 24 11.00 0.77 -7.60
N SER A 25 9.78 0.42 -7.22
CA SER A 25 9.06 -0.78 -7.63
C SER A 25 7.61 -0.69 -7.14
N ALA A 26 6.76 -1.61 -7.61
CA ALA A 26 5.55 -1.95 -6.88
C ALA A 26 5.92 -2.86 -5.69
N ASP A 27 5.37 -2.59 -4.50
CA ASP A 27 5.66 -3.40 -3.30
C ASP A 27 4.84 -4.70 -3.27
N HIS A 28 3.56 -4.61 -3.61
CA HIS A 28 2.63 -5.74 -3.61
C HIS A 28 1.41 -5.45 -4.52
N THR A 29 0.56 -6.46 -4.70
CA THR A 29 -0.77 -6.33 -5.30
C THR A 29 -1.82 -6.85 -4.33
N GLY A 30 -2.80 -6.01 -3.98
CA GLY A 30 -3.93 -6.40 -3.14
C GLY A 30 -5.10 -6.95 -3.97
N ILE A 31 -5.73 -8.02 -3.48
CA ILE A 31 -6.91 -8.64 -4.08
C ILE A 31 -7.94 -8.86 -2.97
N THR A 32 -9.09 -8.21 -3.08
CA THR A 32 -10.23 -8.46 -2.19
C THR A 32 -10.83 -9.83 -2.47
N VAL A 33 -11.09 -10.61 -1.43
CA VAL A 33 -11.64 -11.97 -1.51
C VAL A 33 -12.81 -12.12 -0.55
N SER A 34 -13.77 -12.97 -0.89
CA SER A 34 -14.95 -13.22 -0.05
C SER A 34 -14.71 -14.21 1.09
N ASN A 35 -13.57 -14.91 1.07
CA ASN A 35 -13.16 -15.85 2.11
C ASN A 35 -11.64 -16.03 2.07
N LEU A 36 -10.94 -15.68 3.15
CA LEU A 36 -9.48 -15.67 3.17
C LEU A 36 -8.90 -17.09 3.16
N GLU A 37 -9.46 -18.01 3.94
CA GLU A 37 -8.94 -19.37 4.08
C GLU A 37 -8.98 -20.14 2.75
N ARG A 38 -10.14 -20.10 2.07
CA ARG A 38 -10.32 -20.74 0.76
C ARG A 38 -9.37 -20.14 -0.29
N SER A 39 -9.20 -18.83 -0.26
CA SER A 39 -8.33 -18.12 -1.21
C SER A 39 -6.87 -18.48 -0.94
N LEU A 40 -6.42 -18.43 0.31
CA LEU A 40 -5.06 -18.79 0.68
C LEU A 40 -4.71 -20.23 0.27
N ALA A 41 -5.63 -21.19 0.48
CA ALA A 41 -5.44 -22.56 0.02
C ALA A 41 -5.25 -22.65 -1.49
N PHE A 42 -6.04 -21.91 -2.29
CA PHE A 42 -5.86 -21.87 -3.73
C PHE A 42 -4.49 -21.32 -4.14
N TRP A 43 -4.10 -20.15 -3.62
CA TRP A 43 -2.84 -19.52 -3.99
C TRP A 43 -1.62 -20.34 -3.54
N ARG A 44 -1.66 -20.92 -2.34
CA ARG A 44 -0.57 -21.73 -1.80
C ARG A 44 -0.52 -23.13 -2.43
N ASP A 45 -1.63 -23.87 -2.38
CA ASP A 45 -1.62 -25.32 -2.66
C ASP A 45 -1.86 -25.64 -4.13
N VAL A 46 -2.63 -24.81 -4.84
CA VAL A 46 -2.94 -25.03 -6.27
C VAL A 46 -1.93 -24.29 -7.15
N LEU A 47 -1.64 -23.02 -6.83
CA LEU A 47 -0.72 -22.20 -7.62
C LEU A 47 0.74 -22.28 -7.16
N GLY A 48 1.01 -22.82 -5.96
CA GLY A 48 2.38 -23.02 -5.46
C GLY A 48 3.06 -21.76 -4.93
N PHE A 49 2.30 -20.72 -4.53
CA PHE A 49 2.88 -19.51 -3.94
C PHE A 49 3.37 -19.77 -2.51
N GLU A 50 4.44 -19.10 -2.12
CA GLU A 50 4.98 -19.21 -0.75
C GLU A 50 4.10 -18.39 0.21
N PHE A 51 3.57 -19.03 1.25
CA PHE A 51 2.89 -18.31 2.33
C PHE A 51 3.89 -17.47 3.13
N SER A 52 3.54 -16.21 3.40
CA SER A 52 4.36 -15.32 4.22
C SER A 52 3.79 -15.18 5.64
N HIS A 53 2.60 -14.59 5.78
CA HIS A 53 1.99 -14.32 7.09
C HIS A 53 0.51 -13.97 6.92
N THR A 54 -0.21 -13.94 8.04
CA THR A 54 -1.55 -13.36 8.15
C THR A 54 -1.53 -12.16 9.09
N ALA A 55 -2.53 -11.30 8.97
CA ALA A 55 -2.82 -10.26 9.94
C ALA A 55 -4.32 -10.00 10.02
N HIS A 56 -4.74 -9.34 11.09
CA HIS A 56 -6.11 -8.90 11.30
C HIS A 56 -6.06 -7.42 11.65
N GLN A 57 -6.55 -6.60 10.73
CA GLN A 57 -6.55 -5.15 10.84
C GLN A 57 -7.92 -4.68 11.27
N ILE A 58 -7.96 -3.93 12.37
CA ILE A 58 -9.18 -3.42 13.00
C ILE A 58 -8.96 -1.97 13.45
N GLY A 59 -10.06 -1.23 13.56
CA GLY A 59 -10.08 0.12 14.12
C GLY A 59 -9.49 1.16 13.17
N GLU A 60 -9.03 2.28 13.76
CA GLU A 60 -8.62 3.49 13.04
C GLU A 60 -7.63 3.23 11.90
N MET A 61 -6.64 2.35 12.10
CA MET A 61 -5.67 2.02 11.05
C MET A 61 -6.33 1.39 9.81
N ALA A 62 -7.29 0.49 10.00
CA ALA A 62 -7.99 -0.14 8.89
C ALA A 62 -8.86 0.89 8.14
N GLU A 63 -9.52 1.78 8.88
CA GLU A 63 -10.34 2.85 8.30
C GLU A 63 -9.50 3.88 7.53
N GLU A 64 -8.38 4.34 8.09
CA GLU A 64 -7.52 5.35 7.47
C GLU A 64 -6.85 4.84 6.19
N ILE A 65 -6.37 3.59 6.19
CA ILE A 65 -5.68 3.01 5.03
C ILE A 65 -6.66 2.78 3.88
N THR A 66 -7.89 2.37 4.19
CA THR A 66 -8.87 1.97 3.16
C THR A 66 -9.85 3.06 2.78
N GLY A 67 -10.03 4.06 3.65
CA GLY A 67 -11.09 5.07 3.54
C GLY A 67 -12.50 4.53 3.85
N VAL A 68 -12.62 3.33 4.42
CA VAL A 68 -13.91 2.69 4.73
C VAL A 68 -14.18 2.77 6.23
N ALA A 69 -15.24 3.46 6.62
CA ALA A 69 -15.65 3.57 8.03
C ALA A 69 -16.05 2.20 8.61
N GLY A 70 -15.59 1.89 9.81
CA GLY A 70 -15.82 0.60 10.46
C GLY A 70 -15.11 -0.58 9.80
N ALA A 71 -14.06 -0.36 9.01
CA ALA A 71 -13.34 -1.43 8.32
C ALA A 71 -12.74 -2.43 9.31
N GLU A 72 -13.01 -3.71 9.06
CA GLU A 72 -12.32 -4.84 9.70
C GLU A 72 -11.89 -5.82 8.61
N ILE A 73 -10.60 -6.15 8.57
CA ILE A 73 -10.00 -6.88 7.46
C ILE A 73 -9.12 -7.99 7.99
N LYS A 74 -9.38 -9.22 7.57
CA LYS A 74 -8.39 -10.31 7.66
C LYS A 74 -7.56 -10.31 6.39
N LEU A 75 -6.25 -10.46 6.53
CA LEU A 75 -5.34 -10.53 5.40
C LEU A 75 -4.38 -11.70 5.48
N ALA A 76 -3.98 -12.19 4.31
CA ALA A 76 -2.90 -13.14 4.14
C ALA A 76 -1.99 -12.67 3.01
N VAL A 77 -0.69 -12.77 3.21
CA VAL A 77 0.33 -12.42 2.21
C VAL A 77 0.97 -13.69 1.69
N VAL A 78 1.02 -13.82 0.36
CA VAL A 78 1.74 -14.87 -0.36
C VAL A 78 2.75 -14.25 -1.32
N LYS A 79 3.81 -14.98 -1.66
CA LYS A 79 4.85 -14.54 -2.59
C LYS A 79 4.81 -15.37 -3.87
N ALA A 80 4.78 -14.67 -5.00
CA ALA A 80 4.93 -15.28 -6.31
C ALA A 80 6.36 -15.80 -6.51
N PRO A 81 6.57 -16.72 -7.47
CA PRO A 81 7.89 -16.95 -8.03
C PRO A 81 8.51 -15.61 -8.48
N GLY A 82 9.72 -15.29 -8.01
CA GLY A 82 10.36 -13.99 -8.23
C GLY A 82 10.12 -12.94 -7.13
N GLY A 83 9.34 -13.27 -6.09
CA GLY A 83 9.27 -12.52 -4.84
C GLY A 83 8.23 -11.40 -4.76
N HIS A 84 7.45 -11.14 -5.82
CA HIS A 84 6.34 -10.19 -5.77
C HIS A 84 5.28 -10.66 -4.76
N LYS A 85 4.80 -9.74 -3.90
CA LYS A 85 3.83 -10.04 -2.86
C LYS A 85 2.40 -9.87 -3.36
N ILE A 86 1.54 -10.81 -3.04
CA ILE A 86 0.08 -10.71 -3.20
C ILE A 86 -0.54 -10.67 -1.81
N GLU A 87 -1.35 -9.64 -1.56
CA GLU A 87 -2.16 -9.53 -0.34
C GLU A 87 -3.59 -9.94 -0.66
N LEU A 88 -4.10 -10.93 0.05
CA LEU A 88 -5.50 -11.37 -0.02
C LEU A 88 -6.25 -10.70 1.13
N LEU A 89 -7.30 -9.93 0.84
CA LEU A 89 -8.02 -9.11 1.83
C LEU A 89 -9.48 -9.55 1.93
N GLU A 90 -9.88 -10.12 3.07
CA GLU A 90 -11.27 -10.41 3.40
C GLU A 90 -11.81 -9.32 4.33
N TYR A 91 -12.76 -8.53 3.82
CA TYR A 91 -13.49 -7.57 4.64
C TYR A 91 -14.55 -8.30 5.46
N LEU A 92 -14.51 -8.13 6.78
CA LEU A 92 -15.51 -8.63 7.73
C LEU A 92 -16.51 -7.55 8.12
N ALA A 93 -16.09 -6.28 8.06
CA ALA A 93 -16.93 -5.12 8.29
C ALA A 93 -16.55 -3.95 7.35
N PRO A 94 -17.51 -3.07 7.02
CA PRO A 94 -18.93 -3.20 7.31
C PRO A 94 -19.54 -4.39 6.56
N ALA A 95 -20.53 -5.06 7.17
CA ALA A 95 -21.37 -6.00 6.43
C ALA A 95 -22.06 -5.24 5.29
N GLU A 96 -22.30 -5.90 4.15
CA GLU A 96 -22.98 -5.26 3.02
C GLU A 96 -24.23 -4.49 3.49
N ALA A 97 -24.37 -3.25 3.00
CA ALA A 97 -25.51 -2.37 3.29
C ALA A 97 -26.79 -2.86 2.60
#